data_AF-A0A1H7FNT1-F1
#
_entry.id   AF-A0A1H7FNT1-F1
#
_cell.length_a   1.000
_cell.length_b   1.000
_cell.length_c   1.000
_cell.angle_alpha   90.00
_cell.angle_beta   90.00
_cell.angle_gamma   90.00
#
_symmetry.space_group_name_H-M   'P 1'
#
loop_
_entity.id
_entity.type
_entity.pdbx_description
1 polymer ?
#
loop_
_entity_poly.entity_id
_entity_poly.type
_entity_poly.pdbx_seq_one_letter_code
_entity_poly.pdbx_strand_id
1 'polypeptide(L)'
;MNDTLTNQLLSGQSVGATVQVVIDALFARIRSEEYPADTRLPSERTLASELGVSRNTVREALDVLENREIIRRRAGSGSFVTYRSAPDRNGTDSTVAERTSPLDHLVMRGILEPEMVRLAVINMTPRDLEDLSKTITHIESVRTEISDFVRYEEELYRKIAQGTRNPLLASCYDLVIDACQQSFRAPLMRRHLTPKRIQDYQQRYNTLFNAIAARDVEAAVEFIKLHLVEEQKLLLQDG
;
A
#
# COMPACT_ATOMS: atom_id res chain seq x y z
N MET A 1 9.17 -2.89 17.37
CA MET A 1 9.25 -3.37 15.97
C MET A 1 9.71 -2.24 15.03
N ASN A 2 10.71 -1.45 15.44
CA ASN A 2 11.17 -0.24 14.72
C ASN A 2 12.46 -0.47 13.90
N ASP A 3 13.07 -1.66 13.97
CA ASP A 3 14.42 -1.89 13.42
C ASP A 3 14.42 -2.46 12.01
N THR A 4 13.32 -3.07 11.54
CA THR A 4 13.34 -3.85 10.29
C THR A 4 13.26 -2.98 9.03
N LEU A 5 12.47 -1.90 9.06
CA LEU A 5 12.38 -0.92 7.96
C LEU A 5 13.60 0.02 7.91
N THR A 6 14.14 0.35 9.08
CA THR A 6 15.41 1.08 9.21
C THR A 6 16.54 0.26 8.57
N ASN A 7 16.64 -1.04 8.89
CA ASN A 7 17.66 -1.91 8.31
C ASN A 7 17.52 -2.17 6.79
N GLN A 8 16.32 -2.16 6.21
CA GLN A 8 16.13 -2.40 4.77
C GLN A 8 16.47 -1.19 3.88
N LEU A 9 16.45 0.04 4.41
CA LEU A 9 16.84 1.25 3.69
C LEU A 9 18.34 1.59 3.82
N LEU A 10 19.07 0.90 4.71
CA LEU A 10 20.46 1.20 5.08
C LEU A 10 21.52 0.29 4.43
N SER A 11 21.11 -0.73 3.67
CA SER A 11 21.95 -1.86 3.22
C SER A 11 22.74 -1.62 1.92
N GLY A 12 23.69 -0.67 1.94
CA GLY A 12 24.49 -0.37 0.74
C GLY A 12 25.98 -0.06 0.91
N GLN A 13 26.47 0.31 2.11
CA GLN A 13 27.89 0.59 2.36
C GLN A 13 28.27 0.17 3.78
N SER A 14 29.44 -0.46 3.94
CA SER A 14 30.03 -0.72 5.27
C SER A 14 30.48 0.61 5.85
N VAL A 15 29.63 1.18 6.69
CA VAL A 15 29.87 2.44 7.39
C VAL A 15 30.33 2.12 8.82
N GLY A 16 31.26 2.90 9.36
CA GLY A 16 31.71 2.72 10.74
C GLY A 16 30.56 2.87 11.74
N ALA A 17 30.56 2.11 12.83
CA ALA A 17 29.44 2.05 13.79
C ALA A 17 28.99 3.42 14.30
N THR A 18 29.93 4.33 14.58
CA THR A 18 29.64 5.71 15.03
C THR A 18 28.96 6.54 13.94
N VAL A 19 29.35 6.36 12.67
CA VAL A 19 28.72 7.06 11.54
C VAL A 19 27.32 6.53 11.31
N GLN A 20 27.10 5.22 11.46
CA GLN A 20 25.75 4.63 11.39
C GLN A 20 24.81 5.22 12.44
N VAL A 21 25.27 5.38 13.69
CA VAL A 21 24.50 6.05 14.75
C VAL A 21 24.10 7.48 14.37
N VAL A 22 25.01 8.23 13.74
CA VAL A 22 24.73 9.60 13.28
C VAL A 22 23.71 9.61 12.13
N ILE A 23 23.81 8.66 11.19
CA ILE A 23 22.83 8.48 10.10
C ILE A 23 21.45 8.22 10.69
N ASP A 24 21.33 7.27 11.61
CA ASP A 24 20.06 6.87 12.20
C ASP A 24 19.43 8.01 13.00
N ALA A 25 20.24 8.75 13.77
CA ALA A 25 19.79 9.90 14.54
C ALA A 25 19.27 11.03 13.63
N LEU A 26 20.02 11.40 12.59
CA LEU A 26 19.61 12.46 11.66
C LEU A 26 18.37 12.05 10.86
N PHE A 27 18.33 10.80 10.38
CA PHE A 27 17.18 10.31 9.63
C PHE A 27 15.92 10.25 10.50
N ALA A 28 16.04 9.88 11.78
CA ALA A 28 14.91 9.91 12.72
C ALA A 28 14.34 11.32 12.88
N ARG A 29 15.20 12.34 13.04
CA ARG A 29 14.78 13.76 13.14
C ARG A 29 14.14 14.30 11.86
N ILE A 30 14.67 13.90 10.71
CA ILE A 30 14.09 14.24 9.40
C ILE A 30 12.70 13.58 9.25
N ARG A 31 12.57 12.31 9.66
CA ARG A 31 11.32 11.57 9.57
C ARG A 31 10.23 12.15 10.48
N SER A 32 10.59 12.59 11.68
CA SER A 32 9.68 13.22 12.64
C SER A 32 9.35 14.69 12.33
N GLU A 33 9.69 15.18 11.12
CA GLU A 33 9.50 16.56 10.68
C GLU A 33 10.17 17.63 11.57
N GLU A 34 11.18 17.27 12.38
CA GLU A 34 12.00 18.27 13.08
C GLU A 34 12.77 19.12 12.05
N TYR A 35 13.15 18.50 10.93
CA TYR A 35 13.67 19.16 9.74
C TYR A 35 12.74 18.86 8.55
N PRO A 36 11.73 19.71 8.30
CA PRO A 36 10.80 19.51 7.20
C PRO A 36 11.49 19.52 5.82
N ALA A 37 10.81 18.98 4.81
CA ALA A 37 11.29 19.05 3.43
C ALA A 37 11.57 20.50 3.00
N ASP A 38 12.60 20.67 2.17
CA ASP A 38 13.10 21.96 1.69
C ASP A 38 13.70 22.89 2.77
N THR A 39 13.79 22.44 4.03
CA THR A 39 14.46 23.19 5.11
C THR A 39 15.95 22.87 5.20
N ARG A 40 16.71 23.81 5.76
CA ARG A 40 18.16 23.70 5.93
C ARG A 40 18.50 23.00 7.24
N LEU A 41 19.32 21.95 7.16
CA LEU A 41 19.89 21.30 8.34
C LEU A 41 20.88 22.22 9.08
N PRO A 42 21.07 22.03 10.40
CA PRO A 42 22.13 22.68 11.14
C PRO A 42 23.52 22.43 10.51
N SER A 43 24.45 23.33 10.76
CA SER A 43 25.82 23.20 10.22
C SER A 43 26.52 21.94 10.74
N GLU A 44 27.49 21.39 9.99
CA GLU A 44 28.29 20.23 10.42
C GLU A 44 28.90 20.43 11.82
N ARG A 45 29.34 21.66 12.13
CA ARG A 45 29.87 22.02 13.44
C ARG A 45 28.82 21.91 14.55
N THR A 46 27.59 22.35 14.27
CA THR A 46 26.48 22.31 15.23
C THR A 46 26.06 20.87 15.47
N LEU A 47 25.84 20.09 14.40
CA LEU A 47 25.46 18.68 14.48
C LEU A 47 26.52 17.84 15.22
N ALA A 48 27.81 18.11 14.98
CA ALA A 48 28.91 17.44 15.69
C ALA A 48 28.87 17.71 17.21
N SER A 49 28.55 18.95 17.59
CA SER A 49 28.41 19.34 19.00
C SER A 49 27.18 18.72 19.66
N GLU A 50 26.05 18.65 18.95
CA GLU A 50 24.80 18.08 19.48
C GLU A 50 24.87 16.57 19.63
N LEU A 51 25.50 15.88 18.68
CA LEU A 51 25.58 14.42 18.65
C LEU A 51 26.83 13.88 19.36
N GLY A 52 27.71 14.75 19.86
CA GLY A 52 28.90 14.36 20.61
C GLY A 52 29.95 13.60 19.78
N VAL A 53 30.05 13.90 18.48
CA VAL A 53 30.93 13.19 17.52
C VAL A 53 31.89 14.16 16.81
N SER A 54 32.88 13.61 16.10
CA SER A 54 33.77 14.43 15.28
C SER A 54 33.06 15.03 14.06
N ARG A 55 33.54 16.17 13.55
CA ARG A 55 32.99 16.77 12.32
C ARG A 55 33.12 15.87 11.10
N ASN A 56 34.19 15.08 11.01
CA ASN A 56 34.39 14.13 9.92
C ASN A 56 33.31 13.04 9.94
N THR A 57 32.94 12.55 11.13
CA THR A 57 31.86 11.56 11.30
C THR A 57 30.51 12.10 10.82
N VAL A 58 30.20 13.37 11.13
CA VAL A 58 28.97 14.02 10.63
C VAL A 58 29.01 14.19 9.12
N ARG A 59 30.15 14.59 8.57
CA ARG A 59 30.32 14.76 7.12
C ARG A 59 30.09 13.44 6.37
N GLU A 60 30.69 12.35 6.83
CA GLU A 60 30.48 11.01 6.27
C GLU A 60 29.01 10.59 6.35
N ALA A 61 28.34 10.83 7.49
CA ALA A 61 26.91 10.53 7.63
C ALA A 61 26.06 11.34 6.64
N LEU A 62 26.34 12.64 6.49
CA LEU A 62 25.67 13.49 5.52
C LEU A 62 25.97 13.07 4.06
N ASP A 63 27.16 12.54 3.76
CA ASP A 63 27.50 12.02 2.42
C ASP A 63 26.60 10.82 2.09
N VAL A 64 26.42 9.92 3.06
CA VAL A 64 25.53 8.76 2.91
C VAL A 64 24.07 9.19 2.73
N LEU A 65 23.59 10.17 3.50
CA LEU A 65 22.24 10.71 3.37
C LEU A 65 22.01 11.43 2.03
N GLU A 66 23.03 12.12 1.50
CA GLU A 66 22.96 12.78 0.19
C GLU A 66 22.95 11.76 -0.96
N ASN A 67 23.80 10.73 -0.90
CA ASN A 67 23.81 9.64 -1.88
C ASN A 67 22.49 8.86 -1.93
N ARG A 68 21.68 8.96 -0.88
CA ARG A 68 20.35 8.33 -0.77
C ARG A 68 19.20 9.29 -1.05
N GLU A 69 19.51 10.50 -1.54
CA GLU A 69 18.53 11.53 -1.89
C GLU A 69 17.64 11.97 -0.71
N ILE A 70 18.07 11.72 0.53
CA ILE A 70 17.38 12.17 1.75
C ILE A 70 17.63 13.66 1.98
N ILE A 71 18.82 14.11 1.61
CA ILE A 71 19.22 15.52 1.61
C ILE A 71 19.88 15.88 0.28
N ARG A 72 20.01 17.19 0.03
CA ARG A 72 20.84 17.76 -1.03
C ARG A 72 21.73 18.86 -0.47
N ARG A 73 23.02 18.82 -0.79
CA ARG A 73 23.94 19.92 -0.45
C ARG A 73 23.95 20.99 -1.52
N ARG A 74 24.08 22.24 -1.07
CA ARG A 74 24.31 23.41 -1.92
C ARG A 74 25.61 24.06 -1.48
N ALA A 75 26.58 24.13 -2.40
CA ALA A 75 27.88 24.75 -2.13
C ALA A 75 27.70 26.17 -1.59
N GLY A 76 28.27 26.46 -0.42
CA GLY A 76 28.13 27.76 0.27
C GLY A 76 26.78 28.01 0.96
N SER A 77 25.77 27.16 0.78
CA SER A 77 24.42 27.35 1.35
C SER A 77 23.98 26.27 2.34
N GLY A 78 24.74 25.19 2.51
CA GLY A 78 24.48 24.12 3.48
C GLY A 78 23.70 22.93 2.92
N SER A 79 23.22 22.06 3.81
CA SER A 79 22.47 20.85 3.47
C SER A 79 20.97 21.09 3.64
N PHE A 80 20.17 20.66 2.67
CA PHE A 80 18.72 20.81 2.67
C PHE A 80 18.02 19.46 2.62
N VAL A 81 16.92 19.29 3.34
CA VAL A 81 16.14 18.06 3.34
C VAL A 81 15.38 17.92 2.03
N THR A 82 15.54 16.78 1.35
CA THR A 82 14.78 16.42 0.13
C THR A 82 13.79 15.29 0.39
N TYR A 83 14.00 14.53 1.47
CA TYR A 83 13.06 13.51 1.93
C TYR A 83 11.71 14.15 2.29
N ARG A 84 10.65 13.63 1.69
CA ARG A 84 9.28 13.87 2.11
C ARG A 84 8.82 12.61 2.84
N SER A 85 8.63 12.70 4.16
CA SER A 85 7.94 11.64 4.88
C SER A 85 6.60 11.40 4.19
N ALA A 86 6.29 10.14 3.87
CA ALA A 86 4.88 9.78 3.71
C ALA A 86 4.18 10.20 5.02
N PRO A 87 2.98 10.80 4.96
CA PRO A 87 2.36 11.45 6.11
C PRO A 87 2.46 10.56 7.35
N ASP A 88 3.10 11.10 8.38
CA ASP A 88 3.46 10.40 9.60
C ASP A 88 2.18 9.90 10.28
N ARG A 89 2.02 8.57 10.37
CA ARG A 89 0.86 7.89 10.98
C ARG A 89 0.89 7.95 12.53
N ASN A 90 1.48 9.00 13.10
CA ASN A 90 1.71 9.15 14.54
C ASN A 90 1.20 10.47 15.12
N GLY A 91 0.27 11.14 14.43
CA GLY A 91 -0.67 12.08 15.07
C GLY A 91 -1.91 11.31 15.53
N THR A 92 -2.56 11.74 16.60
CA THR A 92 -3.81 11.19 17.17
C THR A 92 -5.04 11.34 16.25
N ASP A 93 -4.87 11.24 14.94
CA ASP A 93 -5.93 11.02 13.97
C ASP A 93 -5.97 9.52 13.67
N SER A 94 -6.95 8.83 14.24
CA SER A 94 -7.23 7.45 13.84
C SER A 94 -7.31 7.41 12.31
N THR A 95 -6.51 6.55 11.69
CA THR A 95 -6.45 6.45 10.24
C THR A 95 -7.85 6.25 9.66
N VAL A 96 -8.10 6.66 8.40
CA VAL A 96 -9.40 6.37 7.74
C VAL A 96 -9.76 4.89 7.89
N ALA A 97 -8.76 4.02 7.83
CA ALA A 97 -8.88 2.60 8.13
C ALA A 97 -9.52 2.34 9.50
N GLU A 98 -8.93 2.81 10.60
CA GLU A 98 -9.41 2.59 11.97
C GLU A 98 -10.84 3.06 12.23
N ARG A 99 -11.32 4.05 11.49
CA ARG A 99 -12.70 4.57 11.57
C ARG A 99 -13.68 3.90 10.62
N THR A 100 -13.21 3.05 9.71
CA THR A 100 -14.03 2.41 8.69
C THR A 100 -14.65 1.14 9.25
N SER A 101 -15.98 1.10 9.34
CA SER A 101 -16.70 -0.13 9.66
C SER A 101 -16.82 -1.06 8.44
N PRO A 102 -17.12 -2.36 8.61
CA PRO A 102 -17.41 -3.25 7.49
C PRO A 102 -18.51 -2.74 6.55
N LEU A 103 -19.52 -2.04 7.09
CA LEU A 103 -20.61 -1.47 6.29
C LEU A 103 -20.14 -0.27 5.48
N ASP A 104 -19.35 0.64 6.07
CA ASP A 104 -18.79 1.79 5.35
C ASP A 104 -17.91 1.33 4.18
N HIS A 105 -17.11 0.28 4.42
CA HIS A 105 -16.29 -0.33 3.39
C HIS A 105 -17.14 -0.92 2.25
N LEU A 106 -18.21 -1.65 2.57
CA LEU A 106 -19.11 -2.21 1.58
C LEU A 106 -19.82 -1.12 0.74
N VAL A 107 -20.20 0.00 1.37
CA VAL A 107 -20.76 1.17 0.66
C VAL A 107 -19.74 1.72 -0.33
N MET A 108 -18.48 1.91 0.08
CA MET A 108 -17.43 2.39 -0.81
C MET A 108 -17.16 1.44 -1.98
N ARG A 109 -17.15 0.12 -1.73
CA ARG A 109 -17.06 -0.89 -2.80
C ARG A 109 -18.24 -0.80 -3.77
N GLY A 110 -19.46 -0.61 -3.28
CA GLY A 110 -20.66 -0.41 -4.10
C GLY A 110 -20.64 0.83 -4.98
N ILE A 111 -19.94 1.89 -4.56
CA ILE A 111 -19.76 3.10 -5.36
C ILE A 111 -18.67 2.89 -6.42
N LEU A 112 -17.54 2.29 -6.04
CA LEU A 112 -16.35 2.25 -6.89
C LEU A 112 -16.32 1.04 -7.83
N GLU A 113 -16.57 -0.18 -7.33
CA GLU A 113 -16.31 -1.41 -8.09
C GLU A 113 -17.13 -1.55 -9.38
N PRO A 114 -18.43 -1.17 -9.44
CA PRO A 114 -19.20 -1.24 -10.68
C PRO A 114 -18.64 -0.33 -11.79
N GLU A 115 -18.28 0.91 -11.45
CA GLU A 115 -17.68 1.84 -12.42
C GLU A 115 -16.24 1.46 -12.75
N MET A 116 -15.50 0.96 -11.77
CA MET A 116 -14.15 0.46 -11.93
C MET A 116 -14.11 -0.71 -12.91
N VAL A 117 -14.97 -1.72 -12.75
CA VAL A 117 -15.02 -2.85 -13.68
C VAL A 117 -15.47 -2.40 -15.07
N ARG A 118 -16.48 -1.52 -15.18
CA ARG A 118 -16.92 -0.95 -16.45
C ARG A 118 -15.77 -0.31 -17.22
N LEU A 119 -14.98 0.52 -16.54
CA LEU A 119 -13.82 1.18 -17.14
C LEU A 119 -12.70 0.20 -17.47
N ALA A 120 -12.44 -0.80 -16.62
CA ALA A 120 -11.44 -1.83 -16.86
C ALA A 120 -11.76 -2.65 -18.13
N VAL A 121 -13.02 -3.06 -18.29
CA VAL A 121 -13.50 -3.78 -19.48
C VAL A 121 -13.23 -2.97 -20.75
N ILE A 122 -13.34 -1.65 -20.72
CA ILE A 122 -13.10 -0.80 -21.89
C ILE A 122 -11.59 -0.60 -22.14
N ASN A 123 -10.79 -0.43 -21.09
CA ASN A 123 -9.43 0.11 -21.20
C ASN A 123 -8.29 -0.92 -21.04
N MET A 124 -8.57 -2.11 -20.50
CA MET A 124 -7.54 -3.14 -20.33
C MET A 124 -6.94 -3.55 -21.68
N THR A 125 -5.62 -3.70 -21.73
CA THR A 125 -4.88 -4.20 -22.90
C THR A 125 -4.80 -5.73 -22.88
N PRO A 126 -4.43 -6.38 -23.99
CA PRO A 126 -4.21 -7.84 -24.01
C PRO A 126 -3.19 -8.30 -22.95
N ARG A 127 -2.16 -7.48 -22.67
CA ARG A 127 -1.18 -7.75 -21.62
C ARG A 127 -1.80 -7.69 -20.22
N ASP A 128 -2.67 -6.71 -19.96
CA ASP A 128 -3.36 -6.62 -18.67
C ASP A 128 -4.28 -7.83 -18.46
N LEU A 129 -4.94 -8.32 -19.52
CA LEU A 129 -5.77 -9.52 -19.47
C LEU A 129 -4.95 -10.79 -19.21
N GLU A 130 -3.76 -10.91 -19.80
CA GLU A 130 -2.85 -12.02 -19.51
C GLU A 130 -2.40 -12.01 -18.04
N ASP A 131 -2.04 -10.84 -17.53
CA ASP A 131 -1.64 -10.68 -16.13
C ASP A 131 -2.82 -10.88 -15.16
N LEU A 132 -4.03 -10.51 -15.55
CA LEU A 132 -5.26 -10.80 -14.80
C LEU A 132 -5.56 -12.30 -14.78
N SER A 133 -5.39 -12.98 -15.92
CA SER A 133 -5.57 -14.43 -16.04
C SER A 133 -4.63 -15.20 -15.11
N LYS A 134 -3.38 -14.76 -14.96
CA LYS A 134 -2.42 -15.37 -14.02
C LYS A 134 -2.92 -15.27 -12.58
N THR A 135 -3.46 -14.11 -12.18
CA THR A 135 -4.04 -13.93 -10.84
C THR A 135 -5.26 -14.84 -10.62
N ILE A 136 -6.12 -15.00 -11.63
CA ILE A 136 -7.24 -15.96 -11.56
C ILE A 136 -6.72 -17.38 -11.33
N THR A 137 -5.71 -17.82 -12.09
CA THR A 137 -5.11 -19.15 -11.90
C THR A 137 -4.52 -19.32 -10.50
N HIS A 138 -3.93 -18.27 -9.93
CA HIS A 138 -3.48 -18.30 -8.53
C HIS A 138 -4.65 -18.46 -7.55
N ILE A 139 -5.75 -17.74 -7.74
CA ILE A 139 -6.98 -17.88 -6.93
C ILE A 139 -7.50 -19.32 -7.01
N GLU A 140 -7.60 -19.90 -8.19
CA GLU A 140 -8.06 -21.29 -8.42
C GLU A 140 -7.15 -22.35 -7.77
N SER A 141 -5.86 -22.07 -7.67
CA SER A 141 -4.89 -23.00 -7.07
C SER A 141 -5.01 -23.11 -5.55
N VAL A 142 -5.67 -22.15 -4.88
CA VAL A 142 -5.82 -22.14 -3.43
C VAL A 142 -6.77 -23.25 -2.97
N ARG A 143 -6.31 -24.09 -2.04
CA ARG A 143 -7.12 -25.19 -1.49
C ARG A 143 -7.40 -25.07 0.00
N THR A 144 -6.41 -24.64 0.78
CA THR A 144 -6.46 -24.63 2.25
C THR A 144 -6.12 -23.29 2.88
N GLU A 145 -5.26 -22.50 2.24
CA GLU A 145 -4.74 -21.26 2.81
C GLU A 145 -5.66 -20.07 2.53
N ILE A 146 -6.51 -19.72 3.50
CA ILE A 146 -7.43 -18.58 3.42
C ILE A 146 -6.67 -17.27 3.15
N SER A 147 -5.49 -17.09 3.77
CA SER A 147 -4.68 -15.88 3.57
C SER A 147 -4.22 -15.71 2.13
N ASP A 148 -3.94 -16.80 1.41
CA ASP A 148 -3.53 -16.75 0.02
C ASP A 148 -4.69 -16.37 -0.89
N PHE A 149 -5.87 -16.98 -0.69
CA PHE A 149 -7.08 -16.64 -1.46
C PHE A 149 -7.32 -15.13 -1.45
N VAL A 150 -7.09 -14.52 -0.29
CA VAL A 150 -7.47 -13.15 0.02
C VAL A 150 -6.46 -12.15 -0.50
N ARG A 151 -5.18 -12.51 -0.41
CA ARG A 151 -4.12 -11.78 -1.09
C ARG A 151 -4.37 -11.74 -2.60
N TYR A 152 -4.73 -12.87 -3.21
CA TYR A 152 -4.98 -12.92 -4.65
C TYR A 152 -6.29 -12.24 -5.06
N GLU A 153 -7.32 -12.28 -4.21
CA GLU A 153 -8.55 -11.51 -4.41
C GLU A 153 -8.28 -10.00 -4.41
N GLU A 154 -7.50 -9.49 -3.46
CA GLU A 154 -7.08 -8.08 -3.50
C GLU A 154 -6.27 -7.76 -4.75
N GLU A 155 -5.35 -8.65 -5.14
CA GLU A 155 -4.54 -8.47 -6.34
C GLU A 155 -5.43 -8.40 -7.59
N LEU A 156 -6.47 -9.23 -7.66
CA LEU A 156 -7.47 -9.21 -8.73
C LEU A 156 -8.12 -7.82 -8.83
N TYR A 157 -8.69 -7.31 -7.74
CA TYR A 157 -9.36 -6.01 -7.77
C TYR A 157 -8.39 -4.85 -7.99
N ARG A 158 -7.16 -4.93 -7.47
CA ARG A 158 -6.11 -3.94 -7.74
C ARG A 158 -5.74 -3.89 -9.22
N LYS A 159 -5.62 -5.05 -9.87
CA LYS A 159 -5.41 -5.12 -11.33
C LYS A 159 -6.60 -4.58 -12.10
N ILE A 160 -7.83 -4.82 -11.66
CA ILE A 160 -9.04 -4.21 -12.25
C ILE A 160 -8.98 -2.68 -12.12
N ALA A 161 -8.65 -2.16 -10.95
CA ALA A 161 -8.50 -0.73 -10.70
C ALA A 161 -7.43 -0.09 -11.60
N GLN A 162 -6.26 -0.71 -11.73
CA GLN A 162 -5.20 -0.27 -12.63
C GLN A 162 -5.61 -0.34 -14.11
N GLY A 163 -6.37 -1.37 -14.48
CA GLY A 163 -6.90 -1.58 -15.82
C GLY A 163 -7.88 -0.51 -16.28
N THR A 164 -8.42 0.32 -15.37
CA THR A 164 -9.22 1.50 -15.72
C THR A 164 -8.41 2.59 -16.41
N ARG A 165 -7.07 2.54 -16.34
CA ARG A 165 -6.14 3.58 -16.81
C ARG A 165 -6.36 4.95 -16.16
N ASN A 166 -7.01 4.98 -14.99
CA ASN A 166 -7.16 6.16 -14.16
C ASN A 166 -6.35 6.00 -12.86
N PRO A 167 -5.17 6.64 -12.73
CA PRO A 167 -4.32 6.47 -11.57
C PRO A 167 -4.95 6.99 -10.28
N LEU A 168 -5.81 8.02 -10.34
CA LEU A 168 -6.50 8.53 -9.15
C LEU A 168 -7.53 7.52 -8.64
N LEU A 169 -8.29 6.90 -9.53
CA LEU A 169 -9.24 5.85 -9.16
C LEU A 169 -8.52 4.63 -8.57
N ALA A 170 -7.39 4.22 -9.15
CA ALA A 170 -6.57 3.15 -8.60
C ALA A 170 -6.08 3.46 -7.18
N SER A 171 -5.56 4.67 -6.95
CA SER A 171 -5.14 5.11 -5.60
C SER A 171 -6.29 5.19 -4.61
N CYS A 172 -7.48 5.65 -5.03
CA CYS A 172 -8.67 5.62 -4.18
C CYS A 172 -9.06 4.21 -3.78
N TYR A 173 -8.94 3.24 -4.70
CA TYR A 173 -9.27 1.85 -4.42
C TYR A 173 -8.22 1.16 -3.55
N ASP A 174 -6.93 1.50 -3.69
CA ASP A 174 -5.90 1.02 -2.75
C ASP A 174 -6.21 1.43 -1.30
N LEU A 175 -6.73 2.65 -1.07
CA LEU A 175 -7.21 3.08 0.26
C LEU A 175 -8.36 2.20 0.78
N VAL A 176 -9.26 1.75 -0.10
CA VAL A 176 -10.35 0.83 0.26
C VAL A 176 -9.79 -0.52 0.70
N ILE A 177 -8.82 -1.07 -0.04
CA ILE A 177 -8.15 -2.34 0.31
C ILE A 177 -7.45 -2.22 1.68
N ASP A 178 -6.68 -1.15 1.87
CA ASP A 178 -5.91 -0.89 3.09
C ASP A 178 -6.81 -0.74 4.32
N ALA A 179 -7.95 -0.04 4.17
CA ALA A 179 -8.93 0.12 5.24
C ALA A 179 -9.49 -1.23 5.71
N CYS A 180 -9.73 -2.16 4.78
CA CYS A 180 -10.20 -3.50 5.12
C CYS A 180 -9.14 -4.30 5.88
N GLN A 181 -7.89 -4.31 5.38
CA GLN A 181 -6.78 -5.08 5.97
C GLN A 181 -6.55 -4.72 7.45
N GLN A 182 -6.61 -3.43 7.77
CA GLN A 182 -6.23 -2.92 9.09
C GLN A 182 -7.34 -3.07 10.12
N SER A 183 -8.61 -3.05 9.71
CA SER A 183 -9.71 -2.88 10.67
C SER A 183 -10.46 -4.15 11.00
N PHE A 184 -10.84 -4.96 10.01
CA PHE A 184 -11.78 -6.07 10.24
C PHE A 184 -11.57 -7.28 9.33
N ARG A 185 -10.50 -7.31 8.52
CA ARG A 185 -10.22 -8.46 7.64
C ARG A 185 -10.10 -9.77 8.41
N ALA A 186 -9.16 -9.87 9.35
CA ALA A 186 -8.88 -11.13 10.05
C ALA A 186 -10.10 -11.74 10.79
N PRO A 187 -10.96 -10.94 11.48
CA PRO A 187 -12.22 -11.42 12.01
C PRO A 187 -13.19 -11.97 10.95
N LEU A 188 -13.41 -11.25 9.84
CA LEU A 188 -14.30 -11.68 8.75
C LEU A 188 -13.83 -13.01 8.12
N MET A 189 -12.52 -13.14 7.91
CA MET A 189 -11.88 -14.32 7.34
C MET A 189 -12.23 -15.59 8.11
N ARG A 190 -12.01 -15.55 9.43
CA ARG A 190 -12.21 -16.70 10.32
C ARG A 190 -13.67 -17.13 10.40
N ARG A 191 -14.60 -16.20 10.18
CA ARG A 191 -16.04 -16.43 10.33
C ARG A 191 -16.71 -16.90 9.05
N HIS A 192 -16.25 -16.44 7.88
CA HIS A 192 -17.01 -16.60 6.63
C HIS A 192 -16.32 -17.36 5.51
N LEU A 193 -14.99 -17.51 5.52
CA LEU A 193 -14.28 -18.24 4.46
C LEU A 193 -14.13 -19.71 4.84
N THR A 194 -15.14 -20.49 4.46
CA THR A 194 -15.07 -21.95 4.49
C THR A 194 -14.50 -22.49 3.17
N PRO A 195 -13.92 -23.70 3.14
CA PRO A 195 -13.41 -24.30 1.89
C PRO A 195 -14.45 -24.35 0.76
N LYS A 196 -15.71 -24.63 1.09
CA LYS A 196 -16.81 -24.61 0.12
C LYS A 196 -17.01 -23.23 -0.50
N ARG A 197 -16.98 -22.17 0.32
CA ARG A 197 -17.14 -20.79 -0.17
C ARG A 197 -15.95 -20.32 -0.99
N ILE A 198 -14.73 -20.73 -0.64
CA ILE A 198 -13.55 -20.49 -1.47
C ILE A 198 -13.77 -21.08 -2.87
N GLN A 199 -14.29 -22.31 -2.95
CA GLN A 199 -14.61 -22.94 -4.23
C GLN A 199 -15.69 -22.19 -5.01
N ASP A 200 -16.75 -21.73 -4.33
CA ASP A 200 -17.80 -20.92 -4.95
C ASP A 200 -17.23 -19.61 -5.52
N TYR A 201 -16.36 -18.92 -4.78
CA TYR A 201 -15.70 -17.69 -5.24
C TYR A 201 -14.75 -17.94 -6.42
N GLN A 202 -13.98 -19.04 -6.40
CA GLN A 202 -13.10 -19.40 -7.51
C GLN A 202 -13.86 -19.52 -8.84
N GLN A 203 -15.02 -20.19 -8.82
CA GLN A 203 -15.87 -20.31 -10.01
C GLN A 203 -16.44 -18.96 -10.46
N ARG A 204 -16.80 -18.11 -9.50
CA ARG A 204 -17.34 -16.78 -9.76
C ARG A 204 -16.29 -15.84 -10.37
N TYR A 205 -15.07 -15.81 -9.86
CA TYR A 205 -14.03 -14.95 -10.42
C TYR A 205 -13.63 -15.32 -11.85
N ASN A 206 -13.72 -16.60 -12.23
CA ASN A 206 -13.62 -17.00 -13.63
C ASN A 206 -14.72 -16.39 -14.50
N THR A 207 -15.95 -16.36 -13.99
CA THR A 207 -17.08 -15.74 -14.71
C THR A 207 -16.84 -14.25 -14.93
N LEU A 208 -16.34 -13.54 -13.91
CA LEU A 208 -15.97 -12.14 -14.04
C LEU A 208 -14.84 -11.94 -15.07
N PHE A 209 -13.78 -12.74 -14.99
CA PHE A 209 -12.67 -12.67 -15.93
C PHE A 209 -13.13 -12.88 -17.37
N ASN A 210 -14.00 -13.87 -17.62
CA ASN A 210 -14.54 -14.15 -18.94
C ASN A 210 -15.36 -12.98 -19.48
N ALA A 211 -16.17 -12.33 -18.64
CA ALA A 211 -16.92 -11.12 -19.03
C ALA A 211 -15.95 -9.98 -19.41
N ILE A 212 -14.89 -9.76 -18.62
CA ILE A 212 -13.87 -8.75 -18.92
C ILE A 212 -13.13 -9.07 -20.24
N ALA A 213 -12.71 -10.32 -20.43
CA ALA A 213 -12.00 -10.77 -21.62
C ALA A 213 -12.88 -10.68 -22.89
N ALA A 214 -14.16 -11.00 -22.78
CA ALA A 214 -15.15 -10.89 -23.86
C ALA A 214 -15.59 -9.44 -24.14
N ARG A 215 -15.12 -8.46 -23.36
CA ARG A 215 -15.55 -7.06 -23.41
C ARG A 215 -17.04 -6.87 -23.11
N ASP A 216 -17.63 -7.78 -22.34
CA ASP A 216 -19.01 -7.72 -21.92
C ASP A 216 -19.14 -6.86 -20.65
N VAL A 217 -19.35 -5.56 -20.87
CA VAL A 217 -19.49 -4.57 -19.81
C VAL A 217 -20.69 -4.88 -18.92
N GLU A 218 -21.81 -5.29 -19.52
CA GLU A 218 -23.07 -5.49 -18.81
C GLU A 218 -22.95 -6.67 -17.84
N ALA A 219 -22.45 -7.82 -18.34
CA ALA A 219 -22.23 -9.00 -17.51
C ALA A 219 -21.20 -8.75 -16.40
N ALA A 220 -20.11 -8.01 -16.68
CA ALA A 220 -19.09 -7.72 -15.68
C ALA A 220 -19.63 -6.81 -14.55
N VAL A 221 -20.42 -5.78 -14.90
CA VAL A 221 -21.04 -4.88 -13.93
C VAL A 221 -22.13 -5.60 -13.12
N GLU A 222 -22.95 -6.42 -13.75
CA GLU A 222 -23.97 -7.23 -13.07
C GLU A 222 -23.33 -8.20 -12.07
N PHE A 223 -22.25 -8.88 -12.48
CA PHE A 223 -21.48 -9.75 -11.59
C PHE A 223 -21.07 -9.02 -10.30
N ILE A 224 -20.44 -7.84 -10.42
CA ILE A 224 -19.97 -7.08 -9.25
C ILE A 224 -21.14 -6.70 -8.34
N LYS A 225 -22.25 -6.21 -8.92
CA LYS A 225 -23.43 -5.83 -8.14
C LYS A 225 -24.02 -7.02 -7.37
N LEU A 226 -24.15 -8.18 -8.02
CA LEU A 226 -24.67 -9.40 -7.36
C LEU A 226 -23.72 -9.89 -6.26
N HIS A 227 -22.42 -9.89 -6.53
CA HIS A 227 -21.39 -10.25 -5.54
C HIS A 227 -21.48 -9.39 -4.28
N LEU A 228 -21.57 -8.06 -4.43
CA LEU A 228 -21.70 -7.13 -3.31
C LEU A 228 -23.00 -7.32 -2.51
N VAL A 229 -24.12 -7.63 -3.18
CA VAL A 229 -25.39 -7.93 -2.50
C VAL A 229 -25.27 -9.21 -1.67
N GLU A 230 -24.56 -10.23 -2.15
CA GLU A 230 -24.35 -11.45 -1.39
C GLU A 230 -23.44 -11.22 -0.18
N GLU A 231 -22.37 -10.45 -0.33
CA GLU A 231 -21.52 -10.04 0.80
C GLU A 231 -22.29 -9.21 1.83
N GLN A 232 -23.19 -8.31 1.37
CA GLN A 232 -24.06 -7.56 2.26
C GLN A 232 -24.95 -8.48 3.10
N LYS A 233 -25.57 -9.49 2.46
CA LYS A 233 -26.42 -10.45 3.16
C LYS A 233 -25.63 -11.23 4.21
N LEU A 234 -24.38 -11.59 3.90
CA LEU A 234 -23.51 -12.29 4.85
C LEU A 234 -23.17 -11.41 6.06
N LEU A 235 -22.87 -10.13 5.85
CA LEU A 235 -22.62 -9.17 6.92
C LEU A 235 -23.86 -8.92 7.79
N LEU A 236 -25.05 -8.88 7.20
CA LEU A 236 -26.31 -8.59 7.92
C LEU A 236 -26.90 -9.81 8.65
N GLN A 237 -26.56 -11.03 8.25
CA GLN A 237 -26.95 -12.24 8.98
C GLN A 237 -26.24 -12.37 10.35
N ASP A 238 -25.31 -11.45 10.63
CA ASP A 238 -24.51 -11.39 11.86
C ASP A 238 -24.93 -10.28 12.85
N GLY A 239 -25.99 -9.53 12.53
CA GLY A 239 -26.55 -8.45 13.36
C GLY A 239 -27.64 -8.90 14.32
#